data_AF-A0A963B1C3-F1
#
_entry.id   AF-A0A963B1C3-F1
#
_cell.length_a   1.000
_cell.length_b   1.000
_cell.length_c   1.000
_cell.angle_alpha   90.00
_cell.angle_beta   90.00
_cell.angle_gamma   90.00
#
_symmetry.space_group_name_H-M   'P 1'
#
loop_
_entity.id
_entity.type
_entity.pdbx_description
1 polymer ?
#
loop_
_entity_poly.entity_id
_entity_poly.type
_entity_poly.pdbx_seq_one_letter_code
_entity_poly.pdbx_strand_id
1 'polypeptide(L)'
;MIPYIKRKEAGFSLIEVAIVLVILGLIMGGMLMPLSAQVEKSRRSATTRQLEGQLEALLGFAITNGRLPCPDINADGFEDPPGGAGGCTALSGEMPAFTLGVGRLDAWGRPFTYRVTNSFADDVDGTGCGTATAGVSLELCSSGDIQIRDASGGAPVALGMPLVIVSHSNNWASS
;
A
#
# COMPACT_ATOMS: atom_id res chain seq x y z
N MET A 1 -32.27 -38.85 69.00
CA MET A 1 -31.65 -37.51 69.09
C MET A 1 -30.54 -37.46 68.05
N ILE A 2 -30.75 -36.75 66.93
CA ILE A 2 -29.83 -36.73 65.78
C ILE A 2 -29.04 -35.41 65.86
N PRO A 3 -27.69 -35.43 65.87
CA PRO A 3 -26.89 -34.22 65.99
C PRO A 3 -26.88 -33.44 64.67
N TYR A 4 -27.12 -32.12 64.76
CA TYR A 4 -27.06 -31.20 63.62
C TYR A 4 -25.62 -30.71 63.44
N ILE A 5 -24.98 -31.10 62.34
CA ILE A 5 -23.62 -30.64 62.00
C ILE A 5 -23.74 -29.20 61.46
N LYS A 6 -23.30 -28.21 62.26
CA LYS A 6 -23.13 -26.83 61.78
C LYS A 6 -21.98 -26.80 60.75
N ARG A 7 -22.30 -26.57 59.49
CA ARG A 7 -21.31 -26.14 58.49
C ARG A 7 -20.85 -24.73 58.86
N LYS A 8 -19.53 -24.53 58.99
CA LYS A 8 -18.94 -23.18 59.05
C LYS A 8 -18.87 -22.68 57.62
N GLU A 9 -19.75 -21.72 57.29
CA GLU A 9 -19.64 -20.93 56.07
C GLU A 9 -18.34 -20.12 56.16
N ALA A 10 -17.33 -20.47 55.36
CA ALA A 10 -16.13 -19.67 55.21
C ALA A 10 -16.48 -18.50 54.26
N GLY A 11 -16.80 -17.34 54.83
CA GLY A 11 -16.99 -16.12 54.05
C GLY A 11 -15.68 -15.68 53.40
N PHE A 12 -15.76 -15.20 52.16
CA PHE A 12 -14.61 -14.64 51.44
C PHE A 12 -14.01 -13.45 52.21
N SER A 13 -12.68 -13.41 52.30
CA SER A 13 -11.99 -12.29 52.93
C SER A 13 -11.97 -11.08 51.99
N LEU A 14 -12.11 -9.86 52.53
CA LEU A 14 -12.01 -8.62 51.76
C LEU A 14 -10.69 -8.51 50.97
N ILE A 15 -9.60 -9.04 51.55
CA ILE A 15 -8.29 -9.07 50.87
C ILE A 15 -8.30 -9.99 49.64
N GLU A 16 -9.04 -11.10 49.71
CA GLU A 16 -9.11 -12.10 48.65
C GLU A 16 -9.86 -11.53 47.44
N VAL A 17 -10.96 -10.81 47.68
CA VAL A 17 -11.70 -10.08 46.64
C VAL A 17 -10.86 -8.93 46.07
N ALA A 18 -10.11 -8.18 46.90
CA ALA A 18 -9.26 -7.09 46.44
C ALA A 18 -8.14 -7.58 45.50
N ILE A 19 -7.49 -8.71 45.83
CA ILE A 19 -6.44 -9.30 44.99
C ILE A 19 -7.02 -9.77 43.65
N VAL A 20 -8.19 -10.40 43.65
CA VAL A 20 -8.86 -10.83 42.41
C VAL A 20 -9.17 -9.66 41.49
N LEU A 21 -9.69 -8.55 42.04
CA LEU A 21 -9.98 -7.34 41.25
C LEU A 21 -8.71 -6.70 40.66
N VAL A 22 -7.60 -6.71 41.40
CA VAL A 22 -6.30 -6.24 40.89
C VAL A 22 -5.83 -7.12 39.73
N ILE A 23 -5.88 -8.45 39.89
CA ILE A 23 -5.50 -9.39 38.83
C ILE A 23 -6.37 -9.19 37.58
N LEU A 24 -7.69 -9.06 37.73
CA LEU A 24 -8.60 -8.80 36.62
C LEU A 24 -8.32 -7.45 35.94
N GLY A 25 -8.05 -6.40 36.71
CA GLY A 25 -7.66 -5.10 36.17
C GLY A 25 -6.36 -5.14 35.36
N LEU A 26 -5.36 -5.88 35.84
CA LEU A 26 -4.09 -6.06 35.13
C LEU A 26 -4.25 -6.90 33.85
N ILE A 27 -5.05 -7.95 33.90
CA ILE A 27 -5.42 -8.77 32.74
C ILE A 27 -6.09 -7.87 31.69
N MET A 28 -7.17 -7.17 32.05
CA MET A 28 -7.89 -6.30 31.10
C MET A 28 -7.02 -5.15 30.57
N GLY A 29 -6.17 -4.55 31.40
CA GLY A 29 -5.27 -3.48 31.00
C GLY A 29 -4.12 -3.93 30.10
N GLY A 30 -3.59 -5.14 30.30
CA GLY A 30 -2.44 -5.67 29.54
C GLY A 30 -2.77 -6.10 28.11
N MET A 31 -4.02 -6.45 27.82
CA MET A 31 -4.43 -7.03 26.53
C MET A 31 -4.78 -6.02 25.42
N LEU A 32 -4.92 -4.73 25.75
CA LEU A 32 -5.36 -3.72 24.78
C LEU A 32 -4.25 -3.27 23.82
N MET A 33 -2.98 -3.26 24.27
CA MET A 33 -1.84 -2.86 23.44
C MET A 33 -1.50 -3.81 22.27
N PRO A 34 -1.49 -5.15 22.42
CA PRO A 34 -1.12 -6.03 21.30
C PRO A 34 -2.12 -6.03 20.14
N LEU A 35 -3.39 -5.68 20.38
CA LEU A 35 -4.43 -5.77 19.34
C LEU A 35 -4.23 -4.77 18.20
N SER A 36 -3.85 -3.53 18.51
CA SER A 36 -3.64 -2.48 17.49
C SER A 36 -2.44 -2.82 16.59
N ALA A 37 -1.35 -3.33 17.16
CA ALA A 37 -0.19 -3.77 16.41
C ALA A 37 -0.51 -4.95 15.48
N GLN A 38 -1.37 -5.87 15.91
CA GLN A 38 -1.81 -6.99 15.06
C GLN A 38 -2.68 -6.54 13.89
N VAL A 39 -3.60 -5.59 14.12
CA VAL A 39 -4.42 -5.01 13.04
C VAL A 39 -3.53 -4.28 12.02
N GLU A 40 -2.57 -3.47 12.48
CA GLU A 40 -1.64 -2.75 11.61
C GLU A 40 -0.77 -3.71 10.79
N LYS A 41 -0.28 -4.80 11.40
CA LYS A 41 0.47 -5.85 10.68
C LYS A 41 -0.38 -6.51 9.60
N SER A 42 -1.65 -6.79 9.89
CA SER A 42 -2.60 -7.37 8.93
C SER A 42 -2.84 -6.43 7.75
N ARG A 43 -3.05 -5.13 8.02
CA ARG A 43 -3.21 -4.10 6.98
C ARG A 43 -2.00 -4.00 6.07
N ARG A 44 -0.79 -3.94 6.63
CA ARG A 44 0.45 -3.93 5.84
C ARG A 44 0.56 -5.15 4.94
N SER A 45 0.30 -6.35 5.47
CA SER A 45 0.33 -7.57 4.67
C SER A 45 -0.72 -7.57 3.56
N ALA A 46 -1.91 -7.03 3.80
CA ALA A 46 -2.94 -6.90 2.78
C ALA A 46 -2.52 -5.93 1.67
N THR A 47 -1.97 -4.76 2.03
CA THR A 47 -1.46 -3.78 1.06
C THR A 47 -0.32 -4.34 0.22
N THR A 48 0.63 -5.09 0.82
CA THR A 48 1.73 -5.71 0.04
C THR A 48 1.19 -6.64 -1.05
N ARG A 49 0.17 -7.45 -0.75
CA ARG A 49 -0.46 -8.31 -1.76
C ARG A 49 -1.17 -7.53 -2.85
N GLN A 50 -1.78 -6.39 -2.49
CA GLN A 50 -2.39 -5.49 -3.48
C GLN A 50 -1.34 -4.87 -4.42
N LEU A 51 -0.20 -4.44 -3.87
CA LEU A 51 0.91 -3.89 -4.65
C LEU A 51 1.49 -4.92 -5.62
N GLU A 52 1.63 -6.17 -5.18
CA GLU A 52 2.07 -7.28 -6.06
C GLU A 52 1.10 -7.49 -7.23
N GLY A 53 -0.22 -7.56 -6.95
CA GLY A 53 -1.23 -7.70 -8.02
C GLY A 53 -1.31 -6.49 -8.95
N GLN A 54 -1.08 -5.28 -8.42
CA GLN A 54 -0.97 -4.06 -9.21
C GLN A 54 0.23 -4.07 -10.15
N LEU A 55 1.39 -4.53 -9.67
CA LEU A 55 2.58 -4.67 -10.50
C LEU A 55 2.37 -5.70 -11.62
N GLU A 56 1.71 -6.81 -11.33
CA GLU A 56 1.36 -7.80 -12.36
C GLU A 56 0.41 -7.22 -13.42
N ALA A 57 -0.60 -6.44 -13.00
CA ALA A 57 -1.51 -5.78 -13.92
C ALA A 57 -0.79 -4.73 -14.80
N LEU A 58 0.14 -3.95 -14.23
CA LEU A 58 0.96 -2.99 -14.98
C LEU A 58 1.84 -3.69 -16.04
N LEU A 59 2.45 -4.82 -15.69
CA LEU A 59 3.22 -5.63 -16.63
C LEU A 59 2.34 -6.18 -17.75
N GLY A 60 1.15 -6.69 -17.40
CA GLY A 60 0.17 -7.16 -18.39
C GLY A 60 -0.28 -6.05 -19.34
N PHE A 61 -0.52 -4.84 -18.82
CA PHE A 61 -0.83 -3.67 -19.63
C PHE A 61 0.32 -3.30 -20.56
N ALA A 62 1.56 -3.30 -20.07
CA ALA A 62 2.75 -3.00 -20.89
C ALA A 62 2.98 -4.01 -22.01
N ILE A 63 2.75 -5.30 -21.75
CA ILE A 63 2.87 -6.35 -22.77
C ILE A 63 1.80 -6.19 -23.87
N THR A 64 0.60 -5.75 -23.51
CA THR A 64 -0.55 -5.66 -24.44
C THR A 64 -0.60 -4.35 -25.21
N ASN A 65 -0.19 -3.24 -24.61
CA ASN A 65 -0.25 -1.91 -25.20
C ASN A 65 1.12 -1.37 -25.63
N GLY A 66 2.21 -2.07 -25.31
CA GLY A 66 3.58 -1.62 -25.61
C GLY A 66 4.07 -0.45 -24.76
N ARG A 67 3.26 0.01 -23.80
CA ARG A 67 3.57 1.12 -22.88
C ARG A 67 2.94 0.89 -21.52
N LEU A 68 3.44 1.55 -20.48
CA LEU A 68 2.78 1.68 -19.19
C LEU A 68 1.57 2.63 -19.27
N PRO A 69 0.55 2.45 -18.42
CA PRO A 69 -0.62 3.31 -18.45
C PRO A 69 -0.28 4.72 -17.94
N CYS A 70 -1.02 5.71 -18.42
CA CYS A 70 -0.92 7.06 -17.86
C CYS A 70 -1.62 7.12 -16.49
N PRO A 71 -1.12 7.97 -15.56
CA PRO A 71 -1.78 8.18 -14.28
C PRO A 71 -3.21 8.71 -14.45
N ASP A 72 -4.07 8.36 -13.50
CA ASP A 72 -5.40 8.94 -13.34
C ASP A 72 -5.26 10.31 -12.65
N ILE A 73 -5.62 11.39 -13.34
CA ILE A 73 -5.56 12.76 -12.82
C ILE A 73 -6.93 13.31 -12.46
N ASN A 74 -8.00 12.59 -12.78
CA ASN A 74 -9.38 13.03 -12.63
C ASN A 74 -10.16 12.21 -11.56
N ALA A 75 -9.54 11.17 -11.01
CA ALA A 75 -10.04 10.23 -10.00
C ALA A 75 -11.24 9.37 -10.44
N ASP A 76 -11.40 9.13 -11.75
CA ASP A 76 -12.43 8.23 -12.31
C ASP A 76 -12.00 6.76 -12.36
N GLY A 77 -10.73 6.46 -12.03
CA GLY A 77 -10.12 5.14 -12.02
C GLY A 77 -9.59 4.69 -13.38
N PHE A 78 -9.72 5.47 -14.44
CA PHE A 78 -9.16 5.18 -15.75
C PHE A 78 -7.81 5.86 -15.95
N GLU A 79 -7.06 5.39 -16.95
CA GLU A 79 -5.87 6.14 -17.35
C GLU A 79 -6.32 7.39 -18.09
N ASP A 80 -5.60 8.49 -17.91
CA ASP A 80 -5.75 9.70 -18.72
C ASP A 80 -4.65 9.71 -19.80
N PRO A 81 -4.87 9.04 -20.95
CA PRO A 81 -3.84 8.83 -21.96
C PRO A 81 -3.43 10.15 -22.63
N PRO A 82 -2.34 10.14 -23.41
CA PRO A 82 -1.91 11.30 -24.17
C PRO A 82 -3.05 11.85 -25.04
N GLY A 83 -3.37 13.13 -24.92
CA GLY A 83 -4.30 13.82 -25.83
C GLY A 83 -3.75 14.08 -27.24
N GLY A 84 -2.66 13.41 -27.62
CA GLY A 84 -1.88 13.62 -28.85
C GLY A 84 -0.44 13.10 -28.74
N ALA A 85 0.39 13.37 -29.75
CA ALA A 85 1.76 12.86 -29.82
C ALA A 85 2.67 13.48 -28.73
N GLY A 86 2.93 12.77 -27.63
CA GLY A 86 3.97 13.19 -26.68
C GLY A 86 3.98 12.61 -25.27
N GLY A 87 3.02 11.78 -24.87
CA GLY A 87 2.99 11.16 -23.54
C GLY A 87 1.92 11.71 -22.61
N CYS A 88 1.98 11.31 -21.34
CA CYS A 88 0.90 11.54 -20.39
C CYS A 88 0.70 13.02 -20.04
N THR A 89 -0.57 13.43 -19.87
CA THR A 89 -0.92 14.80 -19.45
C THR A 89 -0.29 15.19 -18.11
N ALA A 90 -0.22 14.24 -17.18
CA ALA A 90 0.62 14.33 -16.00
C ALA A 90 1.35 13.01 -15.80
N LEU A 91 2.55 13.08 -15.22
CA LEU A 91 3.35 11.89 -14.94
C LEU A 91 3.05 11.27 -13.58
N SER A 92 2.32 11.98 -12.72
CA SER A 92 1.93 11.56 -11.37
C SER A 92 0.43 11.77 -11.18
N GLY A 93 -0.23 10.81 -10.52
CA GLY A 93 -1.67 10.85 -10.24
C GLY A 93 -2.12 9.71 -9.32
N GLU A 94 -3.42 9.43 -9.32
CA GLU A 94 -3.95 8.18 -8.78
C GLU A 94 -3.58 7.01 -9.71
N MET A 95 -3.55 5.81 -9.12
CA MET A 95 -3.42 4.57 -9.88
C MET A 95 -4.66 4.35 -10.77
N PRO A 96 -4.52 4.09 -12.09
CA PRO A 96 -5.64 3.82 -13.00
C PRO A 96 -6.24 2.43 -12.75
N ALA A 97 -6.93 2.31 -11.61
CA ALA A 97 -7.34 1.04 -11.03
C ALA A 97 -8.36 0.26 -11.87
N PHE A 98 -9.27 0.96 -12.56
CA PHE A 98 -10.25 0.34 -13.44
C PHE A 98 -9.64 -0.09 -14.78
N THR A 99 -8.75 0.72 -15.36
CA THR A 99 -7.95 0.30 -16.52
C THR A 99 -7.19 -0.99 -16.26
N LEU A 100 -6.63 -1.12 -15.05
CA LEU A 100 -5.81 -2.27 -14.65
C LEU A 100 -6.62 -3.42 -14.03
N GLY A 101 -7.91 -3.23 -13.75
CA GLY A 101 -8.76 -4.23 -13.11
C GLY A 101 -8.34 -4.58 -11.66
N VAL A 102 -7.76 -3.62 -10.94
CA VAL A 102 -7.21 -3.79 -9.59
C VAL A 102 -7.95 -2.96 -8.54
N GLY A 103 -7.67 -3.23 -7.26
CA GLY A 103 -8.21 -2.44 -6.16
C GLY A 103 -7.67 -1.00 -6.17
N ARG A 104 -8.58 -0.03 -6.11
CA ARG A 104 -8.24 1.41 -6.08
C ARG A 104 -7.68 1.87 -4.73
N LEU A 105 -8.14 1.28 -3.63
CA LEU A 105 -7.85 1.73 -2.28
C LEU A 105 -6.94 0.76 -1.54
N ASP A 106 -6.04 1.31 -0.74
CA ASP A 106 -5.20 0.56 0.19
C ASP A 106 -5.95 0.16 1.48
N ALA A 107 -5.27 -0.53 2.39
CA ALA A 107 -5.85 -0.99 3.65
C ALA A 107 -6.27 0.13 4.63
N TRP A 108 -5.92 1.40 4.36
CA TRP A 108 -6.35 2.57 5.12
C TRP A 108 -7.44 3.36 4.38
N GLY A 109 -7.93 2.86 3.24
CA GLY A 109 -9.00 3.49 2.46
C GLY A 109 -8.54 4.67 1.63
N ARG A 110 -7.23 4.77 1.34
CA ARG A 110 -6.65 5.83 0.51
C ARG A 110 -6.32 5.30 -0.89
N PRO A 111 -6.46 6.12 -1.94
CA PRO A 111 -6.02 5.73 -3.26
C PRO A 111 -4.50 5.58 -3.31
N PHE A 112 -4.01 4.66 -4.14
CA PHE A 112 -2.59 4.54 -4.41
C PHE A 112 -2.12 5.69 -5.28
N THR A 113 -0.97 6.29 -4.96
CA THR A 113 -0.31 7.24 -5.85
C THR A 113 0.55 6.49 -6.84
N TYR A 114 0.43 6.86 -8.11
CA TYR A 114 1.18 6.29 -9.21
C TYR A 114 1.98 7.39 -9.91
N ARG A 115 3.26 7.10 -10.20
CA ARG A 115 4.14 7.95 -11.01
C ARG A 115 4.83 7.08 -12.04
N VAL A 116 4.91 7.56 -13.27
CA VAL A 116 5.53 6.86 -14.41
C VAL A 116 6.47 7.78 -15.17
N THR A 117 7.60 7.26 -15.63
CA THR A 117 8.50 7.97 -16.54
C THR A 117 7.84 8.13 -17.91
N ASN A 118 7.85 9.35 -18.47
CA ASN A 118 7.12 9.66 -19.71
C ASN A 118 7.47 8.72 -20.86
N SER A 119 8.77 8.43 -21.05
CA SER A 119 9.26 7.56 -22.13
C SER A 119 8.81 6.11 -22.04
N PHE A 120 8.17 5.70 -20.93
CA PHE A 120 7.60 4.37 -20.78
C PHE A 120 6.08 4.38 -20.94
N ALA A 121 5.44 5.55 -21.00
CA ALA A 121 3.98 5.72 -21.04
C ALA A 121 3.52 6.62 -22.20
N ASP A 122 4.41 6.90 -23.16
CA ASP A 122 4.09 7.61 -24.38
C ASP A 122 3.78 6.66 -25.54
N ASP A 123 3.47 7.25 -26.70
CA ASP A 123 3.21 6.55 -27.95
C ASP A 123 4.40 6.70 -28.93
N VAL A 124 5.61 6.95 -28.42
CA VAL A 124 6.83 7.07 -29.23
C VAL A 124 7.56 5.74 -29.21
N ASP A 125 7.92 5.22 -30.39
CA ASP A 125 8.63 3.94 -30.47
C ASP A 125 10.04 4.03 -29.88
N GLY A 126 10.25 3.35 -28.76
CA GLY A 126 11.52 3.26 -28.04
C GLY A 126 11.97 4.56 -27.37
N THR A 127 13.00 4.44 -26.55
CA THR A 127 13.68 5.55 -25.87
C THR A 127 15.00 5.94 -26.56
N GLY A 128 15.34 5.29 -27.67
CA GLY A 128 16.55 5.57 -28.46
C GLY A 128 17.83 4.95 -27.88
N CYS A 129 17.73 4.09 -26.86
CA CYS A 129 18.88 3.39 -26.30
C CYS A 129 19.23 2.11 -27.08
N GLY A 130 18.28 1.59 -27.87
CA GLY A 130 18.42 0.34 -28.60
C GLY A 130 17.71 0.38 -29.95
N THR A 131 17.35 -0.80 -30.45
CA THR A 131 16.51 -0.91 -31.65
C THR A 131 15.05 -0.81 -31.25
N ALA A 132 14.42 0.32 -31.58
CA ALA A 132 13.00 0.55 -31.33
C ALA A 132 12.14 -0.52 -32.03
N THR A 133 11.11 -0.97 -31.34
CA THR A 133 10.07 -1.86 -31.89
C THR A 133 8.83 -1.04 -32.13
N ALA A 134 8.22 -1.16 -33.31
CA ALA A 134 7.04 -0.39 -33.65
C ALA A 134 5.88 -0.69 -32.68
N GLY A 135 5.27 0.36 -32.13
CA GLY A 135 4.20 0.29 -31.13
C GLY A 135 4.66 -0.01 -29.71
N VAL A 136 5.96 0.09 -29.40
CA VAL A 136 6.51 -0.18 -28.07
C VAL A 136 7.36 1.00 -27.61
N SER A 137 7.02 1.60 -26.47
CA SER A 137 7.69 2.82 -25.98
C SER A 137 9.03 2.57 -25.30
N LEU A 138 9.32 1.33 -24.93
CA LEU A 138 10.47 0.96 -24.11
C LEU A 138 11.32 -0.16 -24.71
N GLU A 139 12.62 -0.11 -24.43
CA GLU A 139 13.59 -1.17 -24.70
C GLU A 139 14.20 -1.70 -23.40
N LEU A 140 14.90 -2.84 -23.49
CA LEU A 140 15.54 -3.46 -22.32
C LEU A 140 16.65 -2.57 -21.69
N CYS A 141 17.23 -1.66 -22.47
CA CYS A 141 18.23 -0.71 -22.02
C CYS A 141 17.63 0.61 -21.48
N SER A 142 16.32 0.79 -21.61
CA SER A 142 15.67 2.04 -21.23
C SER A 142 15.81 2.25 -19.72
N SER A 143 16.07 3.48 -19.33
CA SER A 143 16.23 3.87 -17.93
C SER A 143 15.18 4.91 -17.56
N GLY A 144 14.55 4.74 -16.40
CA GLY A 144 13.55 5.68 -15.91
C GLY A 144 14.16 6.96 -15.33
N ASP A 145 13.30 7.96 -15.07
CA ASP A 145 13.68 9.24 -14.45
C ASP A 145 13.45 9.29 -12.93
N ILE A 146 12.81 8.26 -12.36
CA ILE A 146 12.36 8.29 -10.96
C ILE A 146 13.51 7.93 -10.01
N GLN A 147 13.65 8.74 -8.96
CA GLN A 147 14.61 8.55 -7.88
C GLN A 147 13.87 8.45 -6.54
N ILE A 148 14.10 7.35 -5.82
CA ILE A 148 13.59 7.17 -4.46
C ILE A 148 14.71 7.54 -3.50
N ARG A 149 14.39 8.42 -2.54
CA ARG A 149 15.32 8.91 -1.54
C ARG A 149 14.77 8.61 -0.15
N ASP A 150 15.68 8.40 0.80
CA ASP A 150 15.33 8.10 2.20
C ASP A 150 14.71 9.32 2.91
N ALA A 151 15.03 10.53 2.45
CA ALA A 151 14.43 11.78 2.92
C ALA A 151 14.56 12.87 1.85
N SER A 152 13.90 14.02 2.06
CA SER A 152 14.11 15.21 1.23
C SER A 152 15.58 15.63 1.23
N GLY A 153 16.22 15.61 0.06
CA GLY A 153 17.67 15.86 -0.08
C GLY A 153 18.59 14.74 0.44
N GLY A 154 18.03 13.62 0.92
CA GLY A 154 18.77 12.48 1.42
C GLY A 154 19.42 11.61 0.35
N ALA A 155 20.10 10.55 0.77
CA ALA A 155 20.74 9.60 -0.11
C ALA A 155 19.72 8.86 -1.01
N PRO A 156 20.06 8.58 -2.27
CA PRO A 156 19.22 7.77 -3.14
C PRO A 156 19.20 6.31 -2.64
N VAL A 157 18.00 5.77 -2.49
CA VAL A 157 17.74 4.36 -2.18
C VAL A 157 17.53 3.56 -3.46
N ALA A 158 16.91 4.19 -4.48
CA ALA A 158 16.78 3.62 -5.81
C ALA A 158 16.85 4.72 -6.87
N LEU A 159 17.40 4.37 -8.04
CA LEU A 159 17.61 5.28 -9.17
C LEU A 159 17.15 4.59 -10.46
N GLY A 160 16.76 5.38 -11.45
CA GLY A 160 16.44 4.87 -12.79
C GLY A 160 15.15 4.07 -12.87
N MET A 161 14.24 4.26 -11.91
CA MET A 161 12.99 3.49 -11.85
C MET A 161 12.02 4.00 -12.93
N PRO A 162 11.38 3.10 -13.72
CA PRO A 162 10.42 3.50 -14.76
C PRO A 162 9.05 3.88 -14.20
N LEU A 163 8.70 3.36 -13.03
CA LEU A 163 7.47 3.69 -12.32
C LEU A 163 7.65 3.53 -10.81
N VAL A 164 6.76 4.15 -10.03
CA VAL A 164 6.59 3.89 -8.61
C VAL A 164 5.11 3.90 -8.24
N ILE A 165 4.73 3.00 -7.34
CA ILE A 165 3.43 2.97 -6.67
C ILE A 165 3.66 3.23 -5.17
N VAL A 166 2.83 4.09 -4.59
CA VAL A 166 2.91 4.44 -3.17
C VAL A 166 1.55 4.22 -2.50
N SER A 167 1.54 3.42 -1.42
CA SER A 167 0.43 3.36 -0.46
C SER A 167 0.68 4.33 0.68
N HIS A 168 -0.41 4.93 1.17
CA HIS A 168 -0.36 5.95 2.20
C HIS A 168 -0.81 5.37 3.54
N SER A 169 0.13 5.22 4.47
CA SER A 169 -0.22 4.81 5.83
C SER A 169 -1.00 5.91 6.56
N ASN A 170 -1.49 5.59 7.77
CA ASN A 170 -2.29 6.50 8.58
C ASN A 170 -1.58 7.82 8.97
N ASN A 171 -0.26 7.93 8.77
CA ASN A 171 0.60 9.04 9.20
C ASN A 171 1.44 9.68 8.06
N TRP A 172 1.08 9.44 6.80
CA TRP A 172 1.87 9.89 5.64
C TRP A 172 2.01 11.43 5.52
N ALA A 173 1.02 12.20 5.98
CA ALA A 173 1.03 13.67 5.88
C ALA A 173 1.87 14.39 6.96
N SER A 174 2.50 13.63 7.86
CA SER A 174 3.33 14.16 8.96
C SER A 174 4.83 13.86 8.79
N SER A 175 5.27 13.47 7.60
CA SER A 175 6.66 13.11 7.28
C SER A 175 7.24 13.97 6.19
#